data_AF-A0A9J7MRB7-F1
#
_entry.id   AF-A0A9J7MRB7-F1
#
_cell.length_a   1.000
_cell.length_b   1.000
_cell.length_c   1.000
_cell.angle_alpha   90.00
_cell.angle_beta   90.00
_cell.angle_gamma   90.00
#
_symmetry.space_group_name_H-M   'P 1'
#
loop_
_entity.id
_entity.type
_entity.pdbx_description
1 polymer ?
#
loop_
_entity_poly.entity_id
_entity_poly.type
_entity_poly.pdbx_seq_one_letter_code
_entity_poly.pdbx_strand_id
1 'polypeptide(L)'
;MWTFLLLFATVITLPASSRGEKEYLTTVDPWAFYKVSVVGSMTNTNVKNTCDALGMSYPCYLSGTASCTHFWTSGCIVYDDASVSCDTFVVLSEKVCGYSDGWGSRCRRLDDTFVYIPNWQNDDSAYGVGYYSNSWGLHGANYTDKYALCADVDECISAPCQNGAVCQDEVNTFTCQCTPGYTGTFCESEIDECVSNPCVHGSCDDHLNHYSCTCDAGWAGVDCDEEIDECGGVICQNGGVCHDQLNNYACQCAPGFIGTHCEYEINECHSSPCVNALGCVDGVNNYTCQCKTGWTGHRCDSNIDDCASNPCWYGGTCVDEVNGYSCVCPKDVVGRKCETVSFPGGCYQFSPDAVSHADAVRACSAKNGHLADVKDSHQHSAIANGITATTGVSNWLGLKFLPAILAYSDGSIASAPVQWSSSEPAAPCDLCVFLDSSDSYLAKTAPCTERHSYVCQADFKLCDSNVCQNGGNCTSCFDESNTFCECPAGFEGKFCEINIDECASNPCQHGGTCLDLVDSYSCRCSTGFNGDNCESDIDWCSLVTCPLDWTCQNEITHFICLAPIVRMREPYLCSSASCPSGMHCKEDGGWSFSCWAN
;
A
#
# COMPACT_ATOMS: atom_id res chain seq x y z
N MET A 1 36.13 15.07 -0.67
CA MET A 1 37.36 14.42 -0.16
C MET A 1 38.07 13.73 -1.33
N TRP A 2 38.81 14.48 -2.15
CA TRP A 2 39.75 13.90 -3.10
C TRP A 2 41.10 14.61 -2.90
N THR A 3 42.12 13.77 -2.75
CA THR A 3 43.48 14.06 -2.29
C THR A 3 44.26 14.96 -3.24
N PHE A 4 44.74 16.09 -2.73
CA PHE A 4 45.82 16.89 -3.34
C PHE A 4 47.06 16.00 -3.54
N LEU A 5 47.35 15.66 -4.79
CA LEU A 5 48.64 15.12 -5.20
C LEU A 5 49.57 16.31 -5.50
N LEU A 6 50.12 16.87 -4.43
CA LEU A 6 51.31 17.72 -4.48
C LEU A 6 52.49 16.85 -4.94
N LEU A 7 52.74 16.80 -6.24
CA LEU A 7 54.00 16.33 -6.79
C LEU A 7 55.06 17.39 -6.47
N PHE A 8 55.73 17.19 -5.34
CA PHE A 8 57.03 17.80 -5.07
C PHE A 8 58.00 17.34 -6.16
N ALA A 9 58.24 18.21 -7.16
CA ALA A 9 59.45 18.12 -7.97
C ALA A 9 60.62 18.35 -7.03
N THR A 10 61.20 17.25 -6.55
CA THR A 10 62.49 17.25 -5.88
C THR A 10 63.51 17.72 -6.90
N VAL A 11 63.84 19.00 -6.87
CA VAL A 11 65.06 19.51 -7.50
C VAL A 11 66.20 18.89 -6.71
N ILE A 12 66.66 17.73 -7.18
CA ILE A 12 67.94 17.17 -6.78
C ILE A 12 68.97 18.16 -7.33
N THR A 13 69.36 19.13 -6.51
CA THR A 13 70.56 19.92 -6.72
C THR A 13 71.75 18.99 -6.57
N LEU A 14 72.15 18.37 -7.69
CA LEU A 14 73.49 17.81 -7.78
C LEU A 14 74.47 18.98 -7.58
N PRO A 15 75.47 18.85 -6.69
CA PRO A 15 76.44 19.91 -6.49
C PRO A 15 77.20 20.12 -7.80
N ALA A 16 77.11 21.34 -8.35
CA ALA A 16 77.98 21.84 -9.39
C ALA A 16 79.40 21.90 -8.85
N SER A 17 80.08 20.76 -8.84
CA SER A 17 81.47 20.63 -8.48
C SER A 17 82.14 19.80 -9.56
N SER A 18 82.96 20.49 -10.36
CA SER A 18 83.92 19.96 -11.33
C SER A 18 83.45 19.57 -12.75
N ARG A 19 82.34 20.12 -13.27
CA ARG A 19 82.28 20.38 -14.73
C ARG A 19 83.01 21.70 -14.97
N GLY A 20 84.10 21.64 -15.74
CA GLY A 20 85.12 22.69 -15.86
C GLY A 20 84.55 24.11 -15.93
N GLU A 21 85.13 25.02 -15.14
CA GLU A 21 84.82 26.45 -15.15
C GLU A 21 84.92 26.95 -16.61
N LYS A 22 83.80 27.39 -17.19
CA LYS A 22 83.75 27.91 -18.56
C LYS A 22 83.82 29.43 -18.57
N GLU A 23 84.78 29.99 -19.28
CA GLU A 23 84.95 31.43 -19.47
C GLU A 23 84.52 31.80 -20.90
N TYR A 24 83.51 32.65 -21.05
CA TYR A 24 83.07 33.14 -22.36
C TYR A 24 84.12 34.06 -23.00
N LEU A 25 84.41 33.84 -24.28
CA LEU A 25 85.42 34.60 -25.04
C LEU A 25 84.80 35.57 -26.03
N THR A 26 84.04 35.05 -26.98
CA THR A 26 83.41 35.81 -28.06
C THR A 26 82.37 34.95 -28.77
N THR A 27 81.57 35.57 -29.62
CA THR A 27 80.69 34.88 -30.56
C THR A 27 81.21 35.12 -31.97
N VAL A 28 81.35 34.04 -32.73
CA VAL A 28 81.67 34.05 -34.16
C VAL A 28 80.55 33.31 -34.87
N ASP A 29 79.63 34.10 -35.44
CA ASP A 29 78.32 33.71 -35.94
C ASP A 29 78.26 32.28 -36.53
N PRO A 30 77.42 31.37 -36.00
CA PRO A 30 76.55 31.48 -34.81
C PRO A 30 77.16 30.94 -33.50
N TRP A 31 78.47 30.72 -33.44
CA TRP A 31 79.12 29.97 -32.35
C TRP A 31 79.65 30.86 -31.23
N ALA A 32 79.20 30.63 -29.99
CA ALA A 32 79.78 31.21 -28.79
C ALA A 32 80.97 30.37 -28.31
N PHE A 33 82.15 30.99 -28.18
CA PHE A 33 83.39 30.34 -27.76
C PHE A 33 83.66 30.52 -26.27
N TYR A 34 84.17 29.44 -25.66
CA TYR A 34 84.49 29.37 -24.25
C TYR A 34 85.87 28.74 -24.02
N LYS A 35 86.60 29.22 -23.01
CA LYS A 35 87.66 28.43 -22.39
C LYS A 35 87.05 27.51 -21.36
N VAL A 36 87.39 26.24 -21.41
CA VAL A 36 86.92 25.25 -20.44
C VAL A 36 88.14 24.60 -19.81
N SER A 37 88.20 24.57 -18.48
CA SER A 37 89.34 23.94 -17.81
C SER A 37 89.43 22.44 -18.11
N VAL A 38 90.62 22.00 -18.52
CA VAL A 38 90.97 20.59 -18.71
C VAL A 38 91.83 20.18 -17.53
N VAL A 39 91.48 19.06 -16.89
CA VAL A 39 92.30 18.49 -15.79
C VAL A 39 93.21 17.42 -16.35
N GLY A 40 94.51 17.51 -16.07
CA GLY A 40 95.53 16.61 -16.60
C GLY A 40 96.23 17.15 -17.85
N SER A 41 96.90 16.27 -18.59
CA SER A 41 97.69 16.65 -19.76
C SER A 41 96.83 17.22 -20.89
N MET A 42 97.35 18.23 -21.59
CA MET A 42 96.68 18.84 -22.73
C MET A 42 96.83 17.99 -23.99
N THR A 43 96.30 16.78 -23.95
CA THR A 43 96.22 15.89 -25.12
C THR A 43 94.98 16.20 -25.96
N ASN A 44 94.99 15.84 -27.23
CA ASN A 44 93.80 15.94 -28.09
C ASN A 44 92.63 15.19 -27.48
N THR A 45 92.89 13.99 -26.95
CA THR A 45 91.88 13.18 -26.26
C THR A 45 91.22 13.94 -25.12
N ASN A 46 92.00 14.59 -24.25
CA ASN A 46 91.46 15.31 -23.09
C ASN A 46 90.72 16.58 -23.50
N VAL A 47 91.26 17.37 -24.43
CA VAL A 47 90.59 18.58 -24.95
C VAL A 47 89.24 18.23 -25.58
N LYS A 48 89.20 17.20 -26.42
CA LYS A 48 87.96 16.72 -27.06
C LYS A 48 86.95 16.24 -26.02
N ASN A 49 87.37 15.37 -25.11
CA ASN A 49 86.50 14.83 -24.07
C ASN A 49 85.95 15.92 -23.16
N THR A 50 86.73 16.98 -22.88
CA THR A 50 86.28 18.12 -22.08
C THR A 50 85.13 18.87 -22.76
N CYS A 51 85.24 19.17 -24.06
CA CYS A 51 84.15 19.82 -24.78
C CYS A 51 82.94 18.89 -24.96
N ASP A 52 83.17 17.63 -25.34
CA ASP A 52 82.12 16.61 -25.48
C ASP A 52 81.36 16.38 -24.17
N ALA A 53 82.05 16.37 -23.02
CA ALA A 53 81.43 16.19 -21.71
C ALA A 53 80.49 17.34 -21.33
N LEU A 54 80.67 18.51 -21.94
CA LEU A 54 79.78 19.65 -21.83
C LEU A 54 78.70 19.67 -22.93
N GLY A 55 78.75 18.79 -23.93
CA GLY A 55 77.88 18.86 -25.11
C GLY A 55 78.26 19.95 -26.09
N MET A 56 79.41 20.60 -25.89
CA MET A 56 79.92 21.67 -26.73
C MET A 56 80.77 21.11 -27.87
N SER A 57 80.73 21.79 -29.00
CA SER A 57 81.64 21.53 -30.11
C SER A 57 83.04 22.08 -29.81
N TYR A 58 84.05 21.69 -30.59
CA TYR A 58 85.41 22.21 -30.49
C TYR A 58 85.91 22.64 -31.87
N PRO A 59 86.75 23.68 -31.95
CA PRO A 59 87.41 24.06 -33.20
C PRO A 59 88.57 23.11 -33.53
N CYS A 60 88.77 22.84 -34.83
CA CYS A 60 89.84 21.95 -35.33
C CYS A 60 90.63 22.59 -36.50
N TYR A 61 91.85 22.09 -36.76
CA TYR A 61 92.77 22.57 -37.81
C TYR A 61 92.89 21.57 -38.96
N LEU A 62 92.90 22.08 -40.20
CA LEU A 62 93.18 21.29 -41.41
C LEU A 62 94.04 22.12 -42.38
N SER A 63 95.28 21.72 -42.64
CA SER A 63 96.12 22.36 -43.69
C SER A 63 96.19 21.52 -44.96
N GLY A 64 95.89 22.13 -46.10
CA GLY A 64 96.22 21.63 -47.44
C GLY A 64 95.84 22.69 -48.48
N THR A 65 96.84 23.22 -49.19
CA THR A 65 96.69 24.36 -50.10
C THR A 65 95.77 24.04 -51.28
N ALA A 66 94.77 24.92 -51.49
CA ALA A 66 93.78 24.97 -52.57
C ALA A 66 92.69 23.87 -52.52
N SER A 67 91.47 24.28 -52.16
CA SER A 67 90.23 23.48 -52.18
C SER A 67 90.18 22.37 -51.13
N CYS A 68 89.84 22.74 -49.89
CA CYS A 68 89.65 21.88 -48.73
C CYS A 68 88.75 20.67 -49.05
N THR A 69 89.37 19.57 -49.45
CA THR A 69 88.74 18.26 -49.64
C THR A 69 89.70 17.17 -49.14
N HIS A 70 89.19 16.35 -48.22
CA HIS A 70 89.76 15.14 -47.63
C HIS A 70 90.62 15.28 -46.36
N PHE A 71 89.95 15.41 -45.20
CA PHE A 71 89.97 14.48 -44.05
C PHE A 71 88.77 14.84 -43.16
N TRP A 72 87.69 14.08 -43.23
CA TRP A 72 86.46 14.35 -42.48
C TRP A 72 86.56 13.69 -41.11
N THR A 73 86.64 14.48 -40.03
CA THR A 73 86.15 14.04 -38.72
C THR A 73 84.86 14.76 -38.43
N SER A 74 83.75 14.04 -38.40
CA SER A 74 82.44 14.56 -37.98
C SER A 74 82.51 14.98 -36.51
N GLY A 75 82.33 16.27 -36.22
CA GLY A 75 82.19 16.74 -34.83
C GLY A 75 83.05 17.94 -34.42
N CYS A 76 83.68 18.66 -35.34
CA CYS A 76 84.37 19.91 -35.04
C CYS A 76 83.90 21.08 -35.91
N ILE A 77 84.05 22.30 -35.39
CA ILE A 77 83.69 23.53 -36.09
C ILE A 77 84.79 23.85 -37.10
N VAL A 78 84.41 23.98 -38.36
CA VAL A 78 85.28 24.39 -39.46
C VAL A 78 84.79 25.72 -40.00
N TYR A 79 85.72 26.67 -40.16
CA TYR A 79 85.44 27.97 -40.75
C TYR A 79 85.88 28.00 -42.22
N ASP A 80 84.93 28.26 -43.11
CA ASP A 80 85.21 28.58 -44.51
C ASP A 80 84.87 30.06 -44.75
N ASP A 81 85.80 30.94 -44.38
CA ASP A 81 85.69 32.37 -44.66
C ASP A 81 86.57 32.69 -45.88
N ALA A 82 85.94 33.02 -47.01
CA ALA A 82 86.64 33.34 -48.25
C ALA A 82 87.54 34.59 -48.16
N SER A 83 87.44 35.39 -47.09
CA SER A 83 88.22 36.61 -46.87
C SER A 83 89.51 36.40 -46.08
N VAL A 84 89.73 35.20 -45.52
CA VAL A 84 90.90 34.84 -44.70
C VAL A 84 91.43 33.46 -45.15
N SER A 85 92.69 33.09 -44.87
CA SER A 85 93.13 31.70 -45.11
C SER A 85 92.23 30.74 -44.31
N CYS A 86 91.95 29.54 -44.87
CA CYS A 86 91.03 28.52 -44.32
C CYS A 86 91.55 27.86 -43.02
N ASP A 87 92.02 28.68 -42.09
CA ASP A 87 92.72 28.32 -40.88
C ASP A 87 91.87 28.77 -39.68
N THR A 88 91.22 27.80 -39.03
CA THR A 88 90.35 28.04 -37.86
C THR A 88 91.00 28.92 -36.79
N PHE A 89 92.32 28.79 -36.57
CA PHE A 89 93.05 29.62 -35.61
C PHE A 89 93.24 31.07 -36.07
N VAL A 90 93.36 31.32 -37.38
CA VAL A 90 93.46 32.68 -37.93
C VAL A 90 92.12 33.36 -37.80
N VAL A 91 91.03 32.67 -38.16
CA VAL A 91 89.66 33.17 -38.00
C VAL A 91 89.37 33.45 -36.52
N LEU A 92 89.66 32.50 -35.62
CA LEU A 92 89.48 32.71 -34.19
C LEU A 92 90.37 33.83 -33.67
N SER A 93 91.62 33.92 -34.09
CA SER A 93 92.50 35.02 -33.67
C SER A 93 92.00 36.38 -34.17
N GLU A 94 91.50 36.47 -35.39
CA GLU A 94 90.96 37.72 -35.93
C GLU A 94 89.69 38.11 -35.19
N LYS A 95 88.75 37.17 -35.01
CA LYS A 95 87.45 37.45 -34.40
C LYS A 95 87.52 37.62 -32.87
N VAL A 96 88.37 36.86 -32.18
CA VAL A 96 88.56 36.95 -30.71
C VAL A 96 89.48 38.12 -30.35
N CYS A 97 90.49 38.43 -31.18
CA CYS A 97 91.61 39.29 -30.80
C CYS A 97 91.77 40.56 -31.66
N GLY A 98 91.06 40.66 -32.80
CA GLY A 98 90.87 41.90 -33.57
C GLY A 98 92.01 42.31 -34.52
N TYR A 99 92.97 41.44 -34.84
CA TYR A 99 94.10 41.75 -35.75
C TYR A 99 94.38 40.61 -36.75
N SER A 100 94.72 40.97 -37.99
CA SER A 100 94.81 40.07 -39.17
C SER A 100 96.23 39.76 -39.67
N ASP A 101 97.26 39.83 -38.82
CA ASP A 101 98.67 39.59 -39.22
C ASP A 101 99.04 38.11 -39.47
N GLY A 102 98.04 37.27 -39.78
CA GLY A 102 98.19 35.93 -40.34
C GLY A 102 98.62 34.82 -39.37
N TRP A 103 99.06 35.17 -38.15
CA TRP A 103 99.51 34.17 -37.16
C TRP A 103 99.10 34.49 -35.72
N GLY A 104 98.27 35.52 -35.48
CA GLY A 104 97.59 35.70 -34.19
C GLY A 104 98.49 35.75 -32.96
N SER A 105 99.78 36.04 -33.13
CA SER A 105 100.85 35.67 -32.21
C SER A 105 100.84 36.43 -30.88
N ARG A 106 99.83 37.29 -30.65
CA ARG A 106 99.68 38.12 -29.43
C ARG A 106 98.26 38.10 -28.85
N CYS A 107 97.52 37.01 -29.01
CA CYS A 107 96.17 36.94 -28.45
C CYS A 107 96.15 36.54 -26.97
N ARG A 108 96.13 37.54 -26.07
CA ARG A 108 96.02 37.30 -24.63
C ARG A 108 94.75 36.55 -24.24
N ARG A 109 93.64 36.78 -24.96
CA ARG A 109 92.38 36.09 -24.70
C ARG A 109 92.42 34.61 -25.00
N LEU A 110 93.33 34.14 -25.85
CA LEU A 110 93.51 32.71 -26.15
C LEU A 110 94.73 32.11 -25.43
N ASP A 111 95.38 32.86 -24.54
CA ASP A 111 96.54 32.35 -23.78
C ASP A 111 96.18 31.08 -23.01
N ASP A 112 97.13 30.16 -22.92
CA ASP A 112 96.98 28.85 -22.27
C ASP A 112 95.78 28.03 -22.79
N THR A 113 95.31 28.31 -24.01
CA THR A 113 94.17 27.61 -24.61
C THR A 113 94.65 26.64 -25.66
N PHE A 114 94.06 25.45 -25.67
CA PHE A 114 94.41 24.35 -26.52
C PHE A 114 93.20 23.94 -27.36
N VAL A 115 93.45 23.66 -28.63
CA VAL A 115 92.46 23.21 -29.61
C VAL A 115 92.77 21.79 -30.04
N TYR A 116 91.73 21.04 -30.37
CA TYR A 116 91.84 19.67 -30.84
C TYR A 116 92.39 19.64 -32.28
N ILE A 117 93.60 19.13 -32.46
CA ILE A 117 94.23 18.88 -33.75
C ILE A 117 94.86 17.47 -33.76
N PRO A 118 94.10 16.44 -34.18
CA PRO A 118 94.60 15.08 -34.21
C PRO A 118 95.73 14.96 -35.25
N ASN A 119 96.72 14.12 -34.96
CA ASN A 119 97.89 13.85 -35.82
C ASN A 119 98.81 15.05 -36.10
N TRP A 120 98.70 16.15 -35.35
CA TRP A 120 99.65 17.26 -35.46
C TRP A 120 101.07 16.83 -35.04
N GLN A 121 101.17 15.98 -34.01
CA GLN A 121 102.41 15.39 -33.52
C GLN A 121 102.18 13.91 -33.16
N ASN A 122 103.27 13.13 -33.14
CA ASN A 122 103.22 11.69 -32.81
C ASN A 122 103.04 11.39 -31.30
N ASP A 123 102.69 12.39 -30.48
CA ASP A 123 102.63 12.32 -29.01
C ASP A 123 101.25 12.67 -28.41
N ASP A 124 100.20 12.73 -29.26
CA ASP A 124 98.83 13.13 -28.91
C ASP A 124 98.68 14.56 -28.35
N SER A 125 99.69 15.43 -28.53
CA SER A 125 99.62 16.83 -28.10
C SER A 125 98.45 17.59 -28.75
N ALA A 126 97.60 18.21 -27.94
CA ALA A 126 96.71 19.27 -28.42
C ALA A 126 97.53 20.51 -28.78
N TYR A 127 96.97 21.38 -29.62
CA TYR A 127 97.65 22.55 -30.14
C TYR A 127 97.36 23.76 -29.27
N GLY A 128 98.38 24.24 -28.55
CA GLY A 128 98.23 25.35 -27.62
C GLY A 128 98.66 26.71 -28.17
N VAL A 129 98.14 27.75 -27.53
CA VAL A 129 98.47 29.15 -27.79
C VAL A 129 99.15 29.75 -26.57
N GLY A 130 100.34 30.32 -26.75
CA GLY A 130 101.07 31.03 -25.70
C GLY A 130 101.23 32.51 -25.98
N TYR A 131 100.65 33.36 -25.14
CA TYR A 131 100.77 34.81 -25.23
C TYR A 131 102.19 35.28 -24.89
N TYR A 132 102.76 34.80 -23.78
CA TYR A 132 104.08 35.27 -23.35
C TYR A 132 105.22 34.75 -24.24
N SER A 133 105.04 33.59 -24.86
CA SER A 133 105.99 33.04 -25.83
C SER A 133 105.78 33.58 -27.25
N ASN A 134 104.74 34.39 -27.48
CA ASN A 134 104.30 34.85 -28.80
C ASN A 134 104.26 33.73 -29.85
N SER A 135 103.84 32.52 -29.47
CA SER A 135 103.97 31.33 -30.30
C SER A 135 102.67 30.53 -30.32
N TRP A 136 102.21 30.20 -31.52
CA TRP A 136 101.22 29.15 -31.75
C TRP A 136 101.93 27.81 -31.94
N GLY A 137 101.26 26.71 -31.61
CA GLY A 137 101.84 25.38 -31.70
C GLY A 137 102.64 25.00 -30.46
N LEU A 138 102.09 25.31 -29.28
CA LEU A 138 102.57 24.69 -28.04
C LEU A 138 102.19 23.22 -28.04
N HIS A 139 103.18 22.35 -27.78
CA HIS A 139 102.98 20.91 -27.67
C HIS A 139 102.24 20.59 -26.37
N GLY A 140 100.94 20.29 -26.47
CA GLY A 140 100.09 20.02 -25.33
C GLY A 140 100.56 18.91 -24.38
N ALA A 141 101.35 17.91 -24.84
CA ALA A 141 101.95 16.93 -23.94
C ALA A 141 102.88 17.56 -22.86
N ASN A 142 103.41 18.76 -23.11
CA ASN A 142 104.26 19.50 -22.17
C ASN A 142 103.47 20.35 -21.17
N TYR A 143 102.15 20.41 -21.29
CA TYR A 143 101.30 21.26 -20.47
C TYR A 143 100.23 20.41 -19.78
N THR A 144 99.93 20.76 -18.54
CA THR A 144 98.83 20.19 -17.78
C THR A 144 97.96 21.31 -17.23
N ASP A 145 96.70 21.00 -16.99
CA ASP A 145 95.78 21.86 -16.25
C ASP A 145 95.58 23.24 -16.90
N LYS A 146 95.42 23.25 -18.23
CA LYS A 146 95.15 24.43 -19.06
C LYS A 146 93.72 24.41 -19.59
N TYR A 147 93.43 25.20 -20.63
CA TYR A 147 92.06 25.36 -21.14
C TYR A 147 91.86 24.70 -22.50
N ALA A 148 90.74 24.02 -22.69
CA ALA A 148 90.20 23.65 -23.99
C ALA A 148 89.38 24.82 -24.55
N LEU A 149 89.49 25.07 -25.86
CA LEU A 149 88.55 25.94 -26.55
C LEU A 149 87.33 25.12 -26.96
N CYS A 150 86.17 25.41 -26.37
CA CYS A 150 84.90 24.79 -26.73
C CYS A 150 83.95 25.85 -27.28
N ALA A 151 82.92 25.43 -28.01
CA ALA A 151 81.91 26.34 -28.54
C ALA A 151 80.52 25.74 -28.57
N ASP A 152 79.55 26.63 -28.42
CA ASP A 152 78.11 26.36 -28.32
C ASP A 152 77.40 27.14 -29.43
N VAL A 153 76.36 26.60 -30.03
CA VAL A 153 75.57 27.33 -31.04
C VAL A 153 74.33 27.89 -30.37
N ASP A 154 74.07 29.19 -30.54
CA ASP A 154 72.83 29.79 -30.02
C ASP A 154 71.64 29.33 -30.88
N GLU A 155 70.88 28.33 -30.40
CA GLU A 155 69.75 27.78 -31.14
C GLU A 155 68.55 28.76 -31.21
N CYS A 156 68.49 29.75 -30.31
CA CYS A 156 67.43 30.75 -30.29
C CYS A 156 67.51 31.77 -31.43
N ILE A 157 68.66 31.89 -32.12
CA ILE A 157 68.81 32.71 -33.34
C ILE A 157 67.78 32.32 -34.42
N SER A 158 67.39 31.05 -34.47
CA SER A 158 66.39 30.53 -35.43
C SER A 158 64.94 30.88 -35.09
N ALA A 159 64.70 31.56 -33.95
CA ALA A 159 63.39 31.84 -33.36
C ALA A 159 62.44 30.61 -33.33
N PRO A 160 62.86 29.51 -32.70
CA PRO A 160 62.15 28.24 -32.79
C PRO A 160 60.83 28.20 -31.99
N CYS A 161 60.68 29.03 -30.96
CA CYS A 161 59.50 29.07 -30.09
C CYS A 161 58.33 29.82 -30.75
N GLN A 162 57.15 29.22 -30.72
CA GLN A 162 55.92 29.74 -31.32
C GLN A 162 55.03 30.47 -30.30
N ASN A 163 53.94 31.07 -30.76
CA ASN A 163 52.87 31.65 -29.91
C ASN A 163 53.34 32.65 -28.83
N GLY A 164 54.39 33.42 -29.15
CA GLY A 164 54.95 34.44 -28.25
C GLY A 164 55.74 33.88 -27.07
N ALA A 165 56.09 32.59 -27.09
CA ALA A 165 56.94 31.95 -26.11
C ALA A 165 58.37 32.52 -26.12
N VAL A 166 59.02 32.51 -24.95
CA VAL A 166 60.38 33.02 -24.78
C VAL A 166 61.37 31.87 -24.95
N CYS A 167 62.29 31.99 -25.91
CA CYS A 167 63.35 31.02 -26.13
C CYS A 167 64.50 31.21 -25.12
N GLN A 168 64.96 30.12 -24.55
CA GLN A 168 66.13 30.07 -23.67
C GLN A 168 67.17 29.13 -24.26
N ASP A 169 68.33 29.70 -24.56
CA ASP A 169 69.50 28.98 -25.06
C ASP A 169 70.11 28.13 -23.94
N GLU A 170 70.33 26.85 -24.22
CA GLU A 170 71.01 25.90 -23.36
C GLU A 170 72.18 25.28 -24.15
N VAL A 171 72.97 24.40 -23.53
CA VAL A 171 74.15 23.87 -24.23
C VAL A 171 73.73 22.87 -25.30
N ASN A 172 73.92 23.25 -26.57
CA ASN A 172 73.58 22.49 -27.77
C ASN A 172 72.11 22.02 -27.81
N THR A 173 71.21 22.81 -27.21
CA THR A 173 69.76 22.62 -27.11
C THR A 173 69.11 23.91 -26.63
N PHE A 174 67.79 24.03 -26.76
CA PHE A 174 67.04 25.17 -26.21
C PHE A 174 65.78 24.71 -25.47
N THR A 175 65.21 25.60 -24.66
CA THR A 175 63.90 25.42 -24.03
C THR A 175 62.98 26.60 -24.34
N CYS A 176 61.71 26.32 -24.64
CA CYS A 176 60.70 27.35 -24.85
C CYS A 176 59.85 27.51 -23.58
N GLN A 177 59.83 28.72 -23.02
CA GLN A 177 58.90 29.08 -21.96
C GLN A 177 57.57 29.51 -22.58
N CYS A 178 56.60 28.61 -22.56
CA CYS A 178 55.30 28.84 -23.15
C CYS A 178 54.52 29.94 -22.43
N THR A 179 53.80 30.75 -23.19
CA THR A 179 52.75 31.63 -22.68
C THR A 179 51.62 30.78 -22.07
N PRO A 180 50.89 31.29 -21.05
CA PRO A 180 49.74 30.58 -20.49
C PRO A 180 48.73 30.21 -21.59
N GLY A 181 48.23 28.96 -21.59
CA GLY A 181 47.36 28.41 -22.63
C GLY A 181 48.07 27.68 -23.78
N TYR A 182 49.40 27.58 -23.78
CA TYR A 182 50.17 26.83 -24.79
C TYR A 182 51.08 25.77 -24.19
N THR A 183 51.30 24.69 -24.93
CA THR A 183 52.13 23.53 -24.58
C THR A 183 52.89 22.99 -25.80
N GLY A 184 53.74 21.99 -25.60
CA GLY A 184 54.62 21.42 -26.61
C GLY A 184 56.06 21.92 -26.51
N THR A 185 56.98 21.27 -27.22
CA THR A 185 58.42 21.58 -27.16
C THR A 185 58.74 22.95 -27.74
N PHE A 186 57.94 23.43 -28.68
CA PHE A 186 58.05 24.74 -29.30
C PHE A 186 56.88 25.66 -28.90
N CYS A 187 56.07 25.25 -27.92
CA CYS A 187 54.83 25.92 -27.53
C CYS A 187 53.83 26.04 -28.70
N GLU A 188 53.85 25.06 -29.59
CA GLU A 188 53.10 25.04 -30.84
C GLU A 188 51.62 24.66 -30.68
N SER A 189 51.28 24.00 -29.57
CA SER A 189 49.93 23.48 -29.32
C SER A 189 49.22 24.35 -28.29
N GLU A 190 48.00 24.73 -28.60
CA GLU A 190 47.08 25.32 -27.64
C GLU A 190 46.57 24.24 -26.67
N ILE A 191 46.34 24.60 -25.40
CA ILE A 191 45.88 23.67 -24.37
C ILE A 191 44.35 23.62 -24.42
N ASP A 192 43.81 22.53 -24.93
CA ASP A 192 42.37 22.25 -24.84
C ASP A 192 41.98 21.98 -23.37
N GLU A 193 41.39 22.97 -22.71
CA GLU A 193 40.99 22.87 -21.31
C GLU A 193 39.77 21.95 -21.09
N CYS A 194 39.01 21.67 -22.15
CA CYS A 194 37.87 20.77 -22.14
C CYS A 194 38.26 19.29 -22.05
N VAL A 195 39.52 18.92 -22.34
CA VAL A 195 40.02 17.53 -22.18
C VAL A 195 39.86 17.01 -20.75
N SER A 196 39.90 17.91 -19.76
CA SER A 196 39.70 17.56 -18.35
C SER A 196 38.24 17.27 -17.97
N ASN A 197 37.30 17.48 -18.90
CA ASN A 197 35.85 17.44 -18.70
C ASN A 197 35.40 18.28 -17.49
N PRO A 198 35.67 19.60 -17.48
CA PRO A 198 35.33 20.46 -16.36
C PRO A 198 33.81 20.66 -16.21
N CYS A 199 33.05 20.66 -17.33
CA CYS A 199 31.60 20.80 -17.32
C CYS A 199 30.93 19.47 -16.97
N VAL A 200 30.37 19.35 -15.77
CA VAL A 200 29.79 18.09 -15.27
C VAL A 200 28.47 17.77 -15.96
N HIS A 201 27.56 18.74 -15.99
CA HIS A 201 26.24 18.65 -16.64
C HIS A 201 26.07 19.74 -17.70
N GLY A 202 26.93 19.72 -18.71
CA GLY A 202 26.87 20.70 -19.79
C GLY A 202 27.88 20.45 -20.90
N SER A 203 27.86 21.34 -21.89
CA SER A 203 28.83 21.34 -22.98
C SER A 203 29.97 22.31 -22.69
N CYS A 204 31.20 21.86 -22.92
CA CYS A 204 32.41 22.66 -22.74
C CYS A 204 32.80 23.36 -24.04
N ASP A 205 33.05 24.66 -23.94
CA ASP A 205 33.61 25.47 -25.01
C ASP A 205 35.02 25.92 -24.61
N ASP A 206 36.00 25.43 -25.36
CA ASP A 206 37.41 25.73 -25.20
C ASP A 206 37.74 27.15 -25.67
N HIS A 207 38.56 27.86 -24.89
CA HIS A 207 39.04 29.20 -25.22
C HIS A 207 40.49 29.33 -24.76
N LEU A 208 41.20 30.35 -25.27
CA LEU A 208 42.60 30.51 -24.88
C LEU A 208 42.76 30.72 -23.36
N ASN A 209 43.41 29.77 -22.68
CA ASN A 209 43.75 29.80 -21.24
C ASN A 209 42.52 29.85 -20.30
N HIS A 210 41.34 29.44 -20.76
CA HIS A 210 40.13 29.27 -19.95
C HIS A 210 39.05 28.51 -20.73
N TYR A 211 38.09 27.93 -20.03
CA TYR A 211 36.91 27.33 -20.66
C TYR A 211 35.63 28.06 -20.24
N SER A 212 34.55 27.80 -20.96
CA SER A 212 33.19 28.13 -20.52
C SER A 212 32.27 26.94 -20.65
N CYS A 213 31.36 26.77 -19.69
CA CYS A 213 30.35 25.72 -19.73
C CYS A 213 28.98 26.29 -20.11
N THR A 214 28.32 25.61 -21.05
CA THR A 214 26.88 25.79 -21.31
C THR A 214 26.14 24.69 -20.59
N CYS A 215 25.49 25.01 -19.47
CA CYS A 215 24.82 24.03 -18.62
C CYS A 215 23.55 23.46 -19.24
N ASP A 216 23.32 22.18 -19.00
CA ASP A 216 22.06 21.51 -19.28
C ASP A 216 20.94 22.09 -18.41
N ALA A 217 19.68 21.93 -18.85
CA ALA A 217 18.54 22.43 -18.10
C ALA A 217 18.46 21.76 -16.69
N GLY A 218 18.24 22.57 -15.65
CA GLY A 218 18.26 22.14 -14.24
C GLY A 218 19.63 22.22 -13.56
N TRP A 219 20.68 22.67 -14.26
CA TRP A 219 22.03 22.83 -13.70
C TRP A 219 22.56 24.26 -13.86
N ALA A 220 23.38 24.67 -12.90
CA ALA A 220 24.01 25.98 -12.79
C ALA A 220 25.43 25.85 -12.23
N GLY A 221 26.08 26.98 -12.00
CA GLY A 221 27.48 27.05 -11.59
C GLY A 221 28.42 27.21 -12.79
N VAL A 222 29.68 27.52 -12.49
CA VAL A 222 30.73 27.71 -13.53
C VAL A 222 31.03 26.39 -14.23
N ASP A 223 30.95 25.28 -13.48
CA ASP A 223 31.28 23.93 -13.94
C ASP A 223 30.02 23.07 -14.17
N CYS A 224 28.84 23.70 -14.15
CA CYS A 224 27.54 23.02 -14.23
C CYS A 224 27.39 21.89 -13.20
N ASP A 225 27.87 22.13 -11.99
CA ASP A 225 27.92 21.19 -10.87
C ASP A 225 26.92 21.53 -9.75
N GLU A 226 26.18 22.62 -9.90
CA GLU A 226 25.13 23.03 -8.98
C GLU A 226 23.76 22.67 -9.56
N GLU A 227 22.95 21.92 -8.83
CA GLU A 227 21.57 21.64 -9.22
C GLU A 227 20.67 22.81 -8.83
N ILE A 228 19.71 23.16 -9.70
CA ILE A 228 18.81 24.29 -9.50
C ILE A 228 17.62 23.83 -8.66
N ASP A 229 17.45 24.40 -7.46
CA ASP A 229 16.24 24.20 -6.66
C ASP A 229 15.03 24.90 -7.32
N GLU A 230 14.24 24.14 -8.05
CA GLU A 230 13.05 24.62 -8.74
C GLU A 230 11.87 24.92 -7.80
N CYS A 231 11.96 24.55 -6.51
CA CYS A 231 11.01 24.99 -5.49
C CYS A 231 11.23 26.45 -5.06
N GLY A 232 12.32 27.10 -5.48
CA GLY A 232 12.61 28.52 -5.26
C GLY A 232 11.53 29.45 -5.83
N GLY A 233 10.53 29.79 -5.01
CA GLY A 233 9.41 30.67 -5.39
C GLY A 233 8.11 29.96 -5.77
N VAL A 234 8.11 28.62 -5.79
CA VAL A 234 6.90 27.81 -5.96
C VAL A 234 6.12 27.78 -4.65
N ILE A 235 4.80 28.01 -4.72
CA ILE A 235 3.90 27.93 -3.57
C ILE A 235 2.89 26.80 -3.81
N CYS A 236 3.07 25.70 -3.09
CA CYS A 236 2.05 24.65 -3.00
C CYS A 236 0.98 25.09 -1.99
N GLN A 237 -0.25 25.29 -2.47
CA GLN A 237 -1.37 25.79 -1.66
C GLN A 237 -1.93 24.70 -0.73
N ASN A 238 -2.82 25.09 0.18
CA ASN A 238 -3.58 24.17 1.04
C ASN A 238 -2.72 23.17 1.84
N GLY A 239 -1.54 23.62 2.30
CA GLY A 239 -0.61 22.80 3.08
C GLY A 239 0.17 21.78 2.25
N GLY A 240 0.19 21.91 0.92
CA GLY A 240 1.04 21.11 0.05
C GLY A 240 2.54 21.37 0.29
N VAL A 241 3.36 20.37 -0.02
CA VAL A 241 4.82 20.43 0.12
C VAL A 241 5.45 20.40 -1.28
N CYS A 242 6.33 21.35 -1.58
CA CYS A 242 7.08 21.35 -2.82
C CYS A 242 8.22 20.33 -2.74
N HIS A 243 8.34 19.51 -3.77
CA HIS A 243 9.47 18.62 -3.99
C HIS A 243 10.18 19.04 -5.26
N ASP A 244 11.46 19.31 -5.08
CA ASP A 244 12.39 19.63 -6.13
C ASP A 244 12.68 18.37 -6.99
N GLN A 245 12.84 18.57 -8.29
CA GLN A 245 13.05 17.52 -9.28
C GLN A 245 13.90 18.08 -10.40
N LEU A 246 14.87 17.32 -10.94
CA LEU A 246 15.71 17.84 -12.03
C LEU A 246 14.94 18.59 -13.15
N ASN A 247 15.15 19.90 -13.25
CA ASN A 247 14.54 20.82 -14.21
C ASN A 247 12.99 20.90 -14.12
N ASN A 248 12.42 20.64 -12.94
CA ASN A 248 10.98 20.62 -12.70
C ASN A 248 10.65 20.71 -11.20
N TYR A 249 9.38 20.80 -10.85
CA TYR A 249 8.95 20.65 -9.47
C TYR A 249 7.65 19.86 -9.39
N ALA A 250 7.38 19.29 -8.22
CA ALA A 250 6.12 18.64 -7.93
C ALA A 250 5.58 19.07 -6.57
N CYS A 251 4.35 19.59 -6.55
CA CYS A 251 3.63 19.79 -5.30
C CYS A 251 2.99 18.48 -4.85
N GLN A 252 3.39 17.98 -3.68
CA GLN A 252 2.67 16.94 -2.97
C GLN A 252 1.52 17.56 -2.20
N CYS A 253 0.30 17.29 -2.66
CA CYS A 253 -0.90 17.83 -2.03
C CYS A 253 -1.23 17.13 -0.71
N ALA A 254 -1.73 17.92 0.24
CA ALA A 254 -2.38 17.38 1.43
C ALA A 254 -3.63 16.57 1.01
N PRO A 255 -4.04 15.55 1.80
CA PRO A 255 -5.27 14.81 1.52
C PRO A 255 -6.48 15.76 1.37
N GLY A 256 -7.33 15.50 0.38
CA GLY A 256 -8.49 16.35 0.06
C GLY A 256 -8.21 17.48 -0.95
N PHE A 257 -6.98 17.61 -1.46
CA PHE A 257 -6.64 18.62 -2.47
C PHE A 257 -5.98 18.01 -3.73
N ILE A 258 -6.15 18.68 -4.86
CA ILE A 258 -5.63 18.31 -6.17
C ILE A 258 -5.22 19.56 -6.96
N GLY A 259 -4.55 19.36 -8.10
CA GLY A 259 -4.01 20.43 -8.93
C GLY A 259 -2.49 20.45 -8.91
N THR A 260 -1.88 21.21 -9.83
CA THR A 260 -0.41 21.28 -9.93
C THR A 260 0.21 22.03 -8.76
N HIS A 261 -0.58 22.90 -8.12
CA HIS A 261 -0.21 23.68 -6.93
C HIS A 261 -1.15 23.37 -5.76
N CYS A 262 -1.87 22.24 -5.79
CA CYS A 262 -2.84 21.85 -4.77
C CYS A 262 -3.94 22.88 -4.53
N GLU A 263 -4.31 23.61 -5.58
CA GLU A 263 -5.21 24.76 -5.56
C GLU A 263 -6.69 24.39 -5.53
N TYR A 264 -7.03 23.14 -5.84
CA TYR A 264 -8.40 22.66 -5.89
C TYR A 264 -8.70 21.73 -4.71
N GLU A 265 -9.78 21.99 -4.01
CA GLU A 265 -10.34 21.05 -3.05
C GLU A 265 -11.12 19.97 -3.81
N ILE A 266 -11.04 18.73 -3.33
CA ILE A 266 -11.70 17.57 -3.91
C ILE A 266 -13.12 17.50 -3.36
N ASN A 267 -14.12 17.57 -4.24
CA ASN A 267 -15.50 17.36 -3.83
C ASN A 267 -15.80 15.87 -3.66
N GLU A 268 -15.75 15.32 -2.43
CA GLU A 268 -16.03 13.90 -2.18
C GLU A 268 -17.50 13.54 -2.41
N CYS A 269 -18.41 14.52 -2.45
CA CYS A 269 -19.82 14.29 -2.79
C CYS A 269 -20.03 13.92 -4.27
N HIS A 270 -19.09 14.21 -5.17
CA HIS A 270 -19.24 13.97 -6.61
C HIS A 270 -19.42 12.48 -6.96
N SER A 271 -18.84 11.57 -6.18
CA SER A 271 -19.02 10.12 -6.37
C SER A 271 -20.35 9.59 -5.84
N SER A 272 -21.24 10.45 -5.32
CA SER A 272 -22.52 10.08 -4.72
C SER A 272 -22.40 8.98 -3.64
N PRO A 273 -21.58 9.18 -2.58
CA PRO A 273 -21.32 8.15 -1.59
C PRO A 273 -22.50 7.86 -0.64
N CYS A 274 -23.47 8.77 -0.54
CA CYS A 274 -24.63 8.64 0.34
C CYS A 274 -25.77 7.87 -0.34
N VAL A 275 -26.33 6.85 0.32
CA VAL A 275 -27.39 5.99 -0.27
C VAL A 275 -28.78 6.54 0.06
N ASN A 276 -29.23 6.41 1.31
CA ASN A 276 -30.56 6.90 1.75
C ASN A 276 -30.47 8.27 2.43
N ALA A 277 -29.85 9.23 1.75
CA ALA A 277 -29.66 10.59 2.28
C ALA A 277 -30.58 11.62 1.61
N LEU A 278 -30.84 12.71 2.34
CA LEU A 278 -31.45 13.95 1.85
C LEU A 278 -30.43 14.82 1.10
N GLY A 279 -29.15 14.73 1.47
CA GLY A 279 -28.07 15.46 0.84
C GLY A 279 -26.70 14.97 1.31
N CYS A 280 -25.68 15.27 0.51
CA CYS A 280 -24.28 15.12 0.85
C CYS A 280 -23.69 16.51 1.08
N VAL A 281 -22.97 16.67 2.19
CA VAL A 281 -22.24 17.90 2.51
C VAL A 281 -20.75 17.61 2.35
N ASP A 282 -20.14 18.39 1.50
CA ASP A 282 -18.71 18.34 1.17
C ASP A 282 -17.84 18.82 2.34
N GLY A 283 -16.60 18.34 2.41
CA GLY A 283 -15.65 18.78 3.43
C GLY A 283 -14.24 18.27 3.13
N VAL A 284 -13.23 18.89 3.76
CA VAL A 284 -11.84 18.60 3.40
C VAL A 284 -11.47 17.14 3.71
N ASN A 285 -11.20 16.35 2.65
CA ASN A 285 -10.87 14.92 2.74
C ASN A 285 -11.96 14.09 3.42
N ASN A 286 -13.20 14.57 3.46
CA ASN A 286 -14.29 13.93 4.18
C ASN A 286 -15.65 14.52 3.80
N TYR A 287 -16.68 13.69 3.71
CA TYR A 287 -18.05 14.13 3.47
C TYR A 287 -18.96 13.80 4.65
N THR A 288 -20.11 14.46 4.73
CA THR A 288 -21.16 14.13 5.71
C THR A 288 -22.49 13.92 5.01
N CYS A 289 -23.09 12.75 5.21
CA CYS A 289 -24.43 12.44 4.69
C CYS A 289 -25.52 12.87 5.68
N GLN A 290 -26.54 13.57 5.19
CA GLN A 290 -27.75 13.88 5.94
C GLN A 290 -28.77 12.76 5.73
N CYS A 291 -28.85 11.79 6.63
CA CYS A 291 -29.71 10.62 6.43
C CYS A 291 -31.21 10.97 6.41
N LYS A 292 -31.97 10.25 5.57
CA LYS A 292 -33.44 10.24 5.64
C LYS A 292 -33.86 9.61 6.96
N THR A 293 -35.05 9.97 7.45
CA THR A 293 -35.62 9.38 8.68
C THR A 293 -35.68 7.85 8.55
N GLY A 294 -35.30 7.13 9.61
CA GLY A 294 -35.17 5.67 9.62
C GLY A 294 -33.81 5.13 9.18
N TRP A 295 -32.90 5.96 8.66
CA TRP A 295 -31.57 5.52 8.22
C TRP A 295 -30.45 6.09 9.08
N THR A 296 -29.40 5.29 9.27
CA THR A 296 -28.19 5.64 10.03
C THR A 296 -26.93 5.14 9.32
N GLY A 297 -25.77 5.46 9.90
CA GLY A 297 -24.45 5.16 9.34
C GLY A 297 -23.88 6.30 8.52
N HIS A 298 -22.56 6.30 8.32
CA HIS A 298 -21.84 7.37 7.62
C HIS A 298 -22.32 7.57 6.17
N ARG A 299 -22.80 6.50 5.52
CA ARG A 299 -23.38 6.54 4.17
C ARG A 299 -24.91 6.44 4.13
N CYS A 300 -25.56 6.45 5.29
CA CYS A 300 -27.01 6.21 5.41
C CYS A 300 -27.43 4.88 4.78
N ASP A 301 -26.64 3.82 5.01
CA ASP A 301 -26.79 2.49 4.43
C ASP A 301 -27.39 1.46 5.40
N SER A 302 -27.61 1.84 6.67
CA SER A 302 -28.22 0.98 7.67
C SER A 302 -29.61 1.47 8.05
N ASN A 303 -30.59 0.57 8.04
CA ASN A 303 -31.88 0.84 8.69
C ASN A 303 -31.67 0.93 10.20
N ILE A 304 -32.36 1.85 10.85
CA ILE A 304 -32.41 1.91 12.32
C ILE A 304 -33.23 0.72 12.77
N ASP A 305 -32.69 -0.07 13.70
CA ASP A 305 -33.41 -1.20 14.30
C ASP A 305 -34.44 -0.67 15.30
N ASP A 306 -35.66 -0.48 14.83
CA ASP A 306 -36.80 -0.01 15.62
C ASP A 306 -37.29 -1.08 16.62
N CYS A 307 -36.86 -2.35 16.44
CA CYS A 307 -37.15 -3.48 17.32
C CYS A 307 -36.21 -3.58 18.52
N ALA A 308 -35.08 -2.86 18.55
CA ALA A 308 -34.09 -2.91 19.63
C ALA A 308 -34.66 -2.61 21.03
N SER A 309 -35.78 -1.88 21.11
CA SER A 309 -36.48 -1.56 22.35
C SER A 309 -37.45 -2.64 22.84
N ASN A 310 -37.57 -3.76 22.11
CA ASN A 310 -38.59 -4.80 22.30
C ASN A 310 -40.01 -4.23 22.41
N PRO A 311 -40.52 -3.55 21.37
CA PRO A 311 -41.77 -2.81 21.46
C PRO A 311 -43.04 -3.70 21.43
N CYS A 312 -42.92 -4.98 21.09
CA CYS A 312 -44.03 -5.93 20.98
C CYS A 312 -44.25 -6.69 22.31
N TRP A 313 -45.52 -6.75 22.73
CA TRP A 313 -45.96 -7.30 24.02
C TRP A 313 -46.36 -8.78 23.86
N TYR A 314 -46.46 -9.50 24.99
CA TYR A 314 -46.84 -10.93 25.07
C TYR A 314 -46.05 -11.87 24.16
N GLY A 315 -44.75 -11.63 23.99
CA GLY A 315 -43.93 -12.46 23.10
C GLY A 315 -44.26 -12.30 21.62
N GLY A 316 -44.91 -11.19 21.24
CA GLY A 316 -45.08 -10.81 19.84
C GLY A 316 -43.73 -10.68 19.13
N THR A 317 -43.67 -11.17 17.89
CA THR A 317 -42.46 -11.07 17.08
C THR A 317 -42.40 -9.68 16.46
N CYS A 318 -41.34 -8.93 16.77
CA CYS A 318 -41.11 -7.62 16.17
C CYS A 318 -40.50 -7.78 14.78
N VAL A 319 -41.04 -7.03 13.82
CA VAL A 319 -40.54 -6.92 12.45
C VAL A 319 -40.08 -5.48 12.25
N ASP A 320 -38.79 -5.32 11.98
CA ASP A 320 -38.17 -4.03 11.71
C ASP A 320 -38.58 -3.53 10.31
N GLU A 321 -39.02 -2.28 10.25
CA GLU A 321 -39.44 -1.61 9.02
C GLU A 321 -38.62 -0.32 8.83
N VAL A 322 -38.79 0.36 7.69
CA VAL A 322 -38.11 1.65 7.50
C VAL A 322 -38.83 2.72 8.31
N ASN A 323 -38.14 3.29 9.31
CA ASN A 323 -38.67 4.34 10.19
C ASN A 323 -39.90 3.87 10.99
N GLY A 324 -39.84 2.64 11.51
CA GLY A 324 -40.90 2.04 12.31
C GLY A 324 -40.75 0.53 12.46
N TYR A 325 -41.71 -0.08 13.12
CA TYR A 325 -41.78 -1.53 13.30
C TYR A 325 -43.24 -1.99 13.22
N SER A 326 -43.43 -3.28 12.98
CA SER A 326 -44.71 -3.96 13.15
C SER A 326 -44.59 -5.17 14.07
N CYS A 327 -45.69 -5.54 14.73
CA CYS A 327 -45.72 -6.68 15.64
C CYS A 327 -46.62 -7.79 15.09
N VAL A 328 -46.07 -9.00 15.01
CA VAL A 328 -46.84 -10.22 14.74
C VAL A 328 -47.27 -10.83 16.07
N CYS A 329 -48.56 -10.76 16.35
CA CYS A 329 -49.10 -11.17 17.64
C CYS A 329 -49.39 -12.67 17.70
N PRO A 330 -49.18 -13.31 18.88
CA PRO A 330 -49.62 -14.68 19.11
C PRO A 330 -51.15 -14.82 19.06
N LYS A 331 -51.65 -16.06 19.04
CA LYS A 331 -53.08 -16.36 19.09
C LYS A 331 -53.72 -15.72 20.33
N ASP A 332 -54.93 -15.20 20.16
CA ASP A 332 -55.72 -14.51 21.20
C ASP A 332 -55.09 -13.22 21.77
N VAL A 333 -54.12 -12.66 21.05
CA VAL A 333 -53.49 -11.36 21.33
C VAL A 333 -53.60 -10.45 20.11
N VAL A 334 -53.99 -9.20 20.34
CA VAL A 334 -54.24 -8.20 19.30
C VAL A 334 -53.75 -6.81 19.72
N GLY A 335 -53.86 -5.85 18.81
CA GLY A 335 -53.31 -4.50 18.95
C GLY A 335 -52.05 -4.32 18.13
N ARG A 336 -51.62 -3.07 17.93
CA ARG A 336 -50.45 -2.74 17.10
C ARG A 336 -49.14 -3.16 17.76
N LYS A 337 -49.12 -3.20 19.09
CA LYS A 337 -48.00 -3.67 19.90
C LYS A 337 -48.31 -5.01 20.55
N CYS A 338 -49.37 -5.71 20.15
CA CYS A 338 -49.86 -6.92 20.81
C CYS A 338 -50.21 -6.67 22.29
N GLU A 339 -50.73 -5.50 22.61
CA GLU A 339 -50.97 -5.05 23.99
C GLU A 339 -52.33 -5.48 24.57
N THR A 340 -53.17 -6.15 23.78
CA THR A 340 -54.53 -6.54 24.16
C THR A 340 -54.70 -8.05 24.12
N VAL A 341 -55.13 -8.67 25.22
CA VAL A 341 -55.28 -10.13 25.35
C VAL A 341 -56.72 -10.51 25.67
N SER A 342 -57.20 -11.59 25.04
CA SER A 342 -58.52 -12.16 25.30
C SER A 342 -58.60 -12.82 26.69
N PHE A 343 -59.74 -12.69 27.37
CA PHE A 343 -60.04 -13.45 28.58
C PHE A 343 -61.54 -13.81 28.64
N PRO A 344 -61.97 -14.73 29.52
CA PRO A 344 -63.38 -15.09 29.63
C PRO A 344 -64.28 -13.88 29.96
N GLY A 345 -65.14 -13.50 29.01
CA GLY A 345 -66.10 -12.40 29.16
C GLY A 345 -65.64 -11.04 28.63
N GLY A 346 -64.38 -10.89 28.18
CA GLY A 346 -63.88 -9.62 27.65
C GLY A 346 -62.41 -9.65 27.25
N CYS A 347 -61.77 -8.50 27.23
CA CYS A 347 -60.33 -8.41 26.96
C CYS A 347 -59.63 -7.39 27.86
N TYR A 348 -58.34 -7.63 28.10
CA TYR A 348 -57.48 -6.76 28.87
C TYR A 348 -56.53 -6.02 27.92
N GLN A 349 -56.45 -4.69 28.05
CA GLN A 349 -55.47 -3.88 27.33
C GLN A 349 -54.50 -3.25 28.31
N PHE A 350 -53.22 -3.44 28.07
CA PHE A 350 -52.17 -2.94 28.93
C PHE A 350 -51.54 -1.70 28.32
N SER A 351 -51.21 -0.72 29.16
CA SER A 351 -50.67 0.56 28.71
C SER A 351 -49.75 1.17 29.76
N PRO A 352 -48.59 1.73 29.37
CA PRO A 352 -47.69 2.46 30.26
C PRO A 352 -47.89 3.99 30.22
N ASP A 353 -48.86 4.51 29.46
CA ASP A 353 -48.91 5.93 29.08
C ASP A 353 -49.46 6.88 30.17
N ALA A 354 -49.99 6.35 31.27
CA ALA A 354 -50.58 7.14 32.35
C ALA A 354 -49.56 7.45 33.45
N VAL A 355 -49.64 8.68 33.99
CA VAL A 355 -48.73 9.15 35.06
C VAL A 355 -49.42 9.29 36.42
N SER A 356 -50.76 9.25 36.49
CA SER A 356 -51.54 9.20 37.74
C SER A 356 -52.78 8.31 37.61
N HIS A 357 -53.28 7.73 38.71
CA HIS A 357 -54.42 6.81 38.68
C HIS A 357 -55.66 7.44 38.02
N ALA A 358 -55.90 8.73 38.28
CA ALA A 358 -56.94 9.49 37.62
C ALA A 358 -56.75 9.58 36.09
N ASP A 359 -55.51 9.66 35.59
CA ASP A 359 -55.21 9.60 34.15
C ASP A 359 -55.50 8.23 33.58
N ALA A 360 -55.14 7.16 34.28
CA ALA A 360 -55.41 5.80 33.83
C ALA A 360 -56.92 5.49 33.78
N VAL A 361 -57.69 5.91 34.81
CA VAL A 361 -59.16 5.81 34.81
C VAL A 361 -59.76 6.54 33.60
N ARG A 362 -59.32 7.77 33.33
CA ARG A 362 -59.76 8.54 32.16
C ARG A 362 -59.37 7.87 30.85
N ALA A 363 -58.14 7.34 30.76
CA ALA A 363 -57.64 6.67 29.57
C ALA A 363 -58.40 5.38 29.25
N CYS A 364 -58.73 4.55 30.24
CA CYS A 364 -59.57 3.36 30.01
C CYS A 364 -61.01 3.75 29.64
N SER A 365 -61.58 4.76 30.32
CA SER A 365 -62.93 5.25 30.02
C SER A 365 -63.06 5.79 28.61
N ALA A 366 -62.02 6.49 28.11
CA ALA A 366 -61.98 7.01 26.74
C ALA A 366 -62.03 5.92 25.67
N LYS A 367 -61.61 4.70 26.01
CA LYS A 367 -61.62 3.51 25.14
C LYS A 367 -62.84 2.62 25.40
N ASN A 368 -63.93 3.14 25.97
CA ASN A 368 -65.12 2.37 26.37
C ASN A 368 -64.84 1.22 27.35
N GLY A 369 -63.76 1.32 28.13
CA GLY A 369 -63.40 0.35 29.17
C GLY A 369 -63.38 0.98 30.56
N HIS A 370 -62.89 0.23 31.53
CA HIS A 370 -62.62 0.68 32.90
C HIS A 370 -61.29 0.08 33.37
N LEU A 371 -60.74 0.56 34.49
CA LEU A 371 -59.60 -0.13 35.10
C LEU A 371 -60.04 -1.53 35.53
N ALA A 372 -59.19 -2.52 35.27
CA ALA A 372 -59.52 -3.92 35.51
C ALA A 372 -59.85 -4.18 36.99
N ASP A 373 -60.96 -4.86 37.22
CA ASP A 373 -61.36 -5.39 38.52
C ASP A 373 -60.99 -6.87 38.58
N VAL A 374 -60.02 -7.23 39.42
CA VAL A 374 -59.53 -8.61 39.49
C VAL A 374 -60.22 -9.36 40.62
N LYS A 375 -61.31 -10.05 40.31
CA LYS A 375 -62.22 -10.65 41.31
C LYS A 375 -62.00 -12.13 41.54
N ASP A 376 -61.40 -12.84 40.58
CA ASP A 376 -61.18 -14.28 40.66
C ASP A 376 -59.76 -14.70 40.27
N SER A 377 -59.41 -15.96 40.60
CA SER A 377 -58.09 -16.53 40.37
C SER A 377 -57.71 -16.68 38.89
N HIS A 378 -58.68 -16.81 37.98
CA HIS A 378 -58.43 -16.89 36.54
C HIS A 378 -58.09 -15.51 35.97
N GLN A 379 -58.80 -14.46 36.39
CA GLN A 379 -58.47 -13.07 36.06
C GLN A 379 -57.10 -12.67 36.63
N HIS A 380 -56.81 -13.06 37.89
CA HIS A 380 -55.47 -12.86 38.48
C HIS A 380 -54.39 -13.53 37.64
N SER A 381 -54.60 -14.79 37.26
CA SER A 381 -53.62 -15.54 36.47
C SER A 381 -53.42 -14.95 35.06
N ALA A 382 -54.51 -14.50 34.41
CA ALA A 382 -54.44 -13.87 33.09
C ALA A 382 -53.65 -12.55 33.12
N ILE A 383 -53.91 -11.71 34.12
CA ILE A 383 -53.20 -10.43 34.28
C ILE A 383 -51.74 -10.66 34.69
N ALA A 384 -51.49 -11.61 35.60
CA ALA A 384 -50.16 -11.97 36.08
C ALA A 384 -49.25 -12.57 35.00
N ASN A 385 -49.78 -13.53 34.23
CA ASN A 385 -49.08 -14.09 33.08
C ASN A 385 -48.79 -13.00 32.06
N GLY A 386 -49.72 -12.05 31.89
CA GLY A 386 -49.50 -10.88 31.07
C GLY A 386 -48.36 -9.97 31.58
N ILE A 387 -48.33 -9.66 32.87
CA ILE A 387 -47.26 -8.83 33.47
C ILE A 387 -45.89 -9.49 33.30
N THR A 388 -45.81 -10.80 33.56
CA THR A 388 -44.57 -11.57 33.49
C THR A 388 -44.00 -11.61 32.07
N ALA A 389 -44.89 -11.57 31.05
CA ALA A 389 -44.52 -11.62 29.65
C ALA A 389 -44.17 -10.25 29.03
N THR A 390 -44.36 -9.14 29.74
CA THR A 390 -44.24 -7.78 29.14
C THR A 390 -43.25 -6.87 29.84
N THR A 391 -43.40 -6.62 31.14
CA THR A 391 -42.66 -5.52 31.81
C THR A 391 -41.98 -5.93 33.11
N GLY A 392 -42.45 -6.99 33.78
CA GLY A 392 -41.99 -7.32 35.14
C GLY A 392 -42.31 -6.25 36.20
N VAL A 393 -43.16 -5.26 35.87
CA VAL A 393 -43.55 -4.16 36.76
C VAL A 393 -45.00 -4.34 37.22
N SER A 394 -45.31 -3.83 38.41
CA SER A 394 -46.66 -3.78 38.97
C SER A 394 -47.63 -2.91 38.17
N ASN A 395 -48.90 -3.32 38.13
CA ASN A 395 -49.97 -2.62 37.40
C ASN A 395 -50.93 -1.86 38.31
N TRP A 396 -51.64 -0.88 37.77
CA TRP A 396 -52.79 -0.29 38.46
C TRP A 396 -54.07 -1.09 38.22
N LEU A 397 -54.80 -1.33 39.31
CA LEU A 397 -56.08 -2.05 39.34
C LEU A 397 -57.20 -1.13 39.82
N GLY A 398 -58.43 -1.39 39.40
CA GLY A 398 -59.61 -0.56 39.63
C GLY A 398 -60.17 -0.62 41.06
N LEU A 399 -59.36 -0.38 42.09
CA LEU A 399 -59.81 -0.42 43.49
C LEU A 399 -60.17 0.98 43.99
N LYS A 400 -61.37 1.12 44.54
CA LYS A 400 -61.85 2.31 45.25
C LYS A 400 -61.58 2.15 46.74
N PHE A 401 -60.87 3.12 47.32
CA PHE A 401 -60.76 3.23 48.76
C PHE A 401 -62.01 3.88 49.34
N LEU A 402 -62.81 3.09 50.06
CA LEU A 402 -63.83 3.61 50.98
C LEU A 402 -63.21 3.61 52.38
N PRO A 403 -63.62 4.51 53.30
CA PRO A 403 -63.04 4.56 54.63
C PRO A 403 -63.05 3.17 55.29
N ALA A 404 -61.85 2.62 55.51
CA ALA A 404 -61.56 1.30 56.11
C ALA A 404 -61.76 0.03 55.25
N ILE A 405 -62.25 0.09 54.00
CA ILE A 405 -62.47 -1.11 53.16
C ILE A 405 -62.06 -0.81 51.71
N LEU A 406 -61.30 -1.73 51.09
CA LEU A 406 -61.06 -1.72 49.65
C LEU A 406 -62.27 -2.32 48.93
N ALA A 407 -62.80 -1.62 47.94
CA ALA A 407 -63.89 -2.08 47.10
C ALA A 407 -63.48 -2.06 45.61
N TYR A 408 -63.99 -3.00 44.82
CA TYR A 408 -63.86 -2.99 43.37
C TYR A 408 -64.62 -1.82 42.75
N SER A 409 -64.42 -1.57 41.46
CA SER A 409 -65.05 -0.43 40.76
C SER A 409 -66.58 -0.46 40.80
N ASP A 410 -67.17 -1.67 40.92
CA ASP A 410 -68.61 -1.95 41.07
C ASP A 410 -69.14 -1.83 42.52
N GLY A 411 -68.27 -1.56 43.50
CA GLY A 411 -68.62 -1.40 44.92
C GLY A 411 -68.63 -2.69 45.75
N SER A 412 -68.30 -3.84 45.16
CA SER A 412 -68.09 -5.09 45.92
C SER A 412 -66.81 -5.05 46.75
N ILE A 413 -66.76 -5.73 47.89
CA ILE A 413 -65.63 -5.66 48.84
C ILE A 413 -64.47 -6.54 48.35
N ALA A 414 -63.28 -5.95 48.19
CA ALA A 414 -62.07 -6.61 47.71
C ALA A 414 -61.20 -7.23 48.82
N SER A 415 -61.24 -6.67 50.04
CA SER A 415 -60.46 -7.18 51.17
C SER A 415 -61.20 -7.05 52.50
N ALA A 416 -60.75 -7.79 53.52
CA ALA A 416 -61.05 -7.46 54.92
C ALA A 416 -60.54 -6.04 55.26
N PRO A 417 -60.94 -5.43 56.40
CA PRO A 417 -60.53 -4.07 56.74
C PRO A 417 -59.00 -3.94 56.74
N VAL A 418 -58.47 -2.99 55.96
CA VAL A 418 -57.03 -2.77 55.84
C VAL A 418 -56.52 -2.22 57.17
N GLN A 419 -55.71 -3.01 57.88
CA GLN A 419 -55.03 -2.58 59.13
C GLN A 419 -53.76 -1.82 58.75
N TRP A 420 -53.89 -0.50 58.64
CA TRP A 420 -52.75 0.38 58.33
C TRP A 420 -51.72 0.38 59.46
N SER A 421 -50.44 0.42 59.10
CA SER A 421 -49.38 0.78 60.05
C SER A 421 -49.49 2.28 60.39
N SER A 422 -48.99 2.71 61.55
CA SER A 422 -49.08 4.10 62.01
C SER A 422 -48.32 5.14 61.16
N SER A 423 -47.70 4.71 60.06
CA SER A 423 -46.90 5.52 59.13
C SER A 423 -47.56 5.72 57.74
N GLU A 424 -48.74 5.18 57.49
CA GLU A 424 -49.42 5.27 56.18
C GLU A 424 -50.51 6.36 56.14
N PRO A 425 -50.80 6.97 54.97
CA PRO A 425 -51.58 8.21 54.89
C PRO A 425 -53.07 8.00 55.22
N ALA A 426 -53.65 8.90 56.04
CA ALA A 426 -55.05 8.88 56.48
C ALA A 426 -56.05 9.54 55.50
N ALA A 427 -55.68 9.73 54.22
CA ALA A 427 -56.50 10.34 53.17
C ALA A 427 -56.59 9.40 51.96
N PRO A 428 -57.63 9.49 51.10
CA PRO A 428 -57.70 8.69 49.87
C PRO A 428 -56.48 9.00 49.01
N CYS A 429 -55.52 8.09 49.02
CA CYS A 429 -54.32 8.13 48.21
C CYS A 429 -54.51 7.15 47.05
N ASP A 430 -53.93 7.48 45.89
CA ASP A 430 -53.81 6.55 44.78
C ASP A 430 -52.95 5.38 45.29
N LEU A 431 -53.60 4.25 45.58
CA LEU A 431 -52.94 3.07 46.13
C LEU A 431 -52.54 2.19 44.95
N CYS A 432 -51.24 2.09 44.70
CA CYS A 432 -50.73 1.14 43.71
C CYS A 432 -50.89 -0.26 44.31
N VAL A 433 -51.51 -1.17 43.56
CA VAL A 433 -51.69 -2.56 43.98
C VAL A 433 -50.93 -3.45 43.02
N PHE A 434 -49.87 -4.08 43.51
CA PHE A 434 -49.14 -5.07 42.73
C PHE A 434 -49.65 -6.48 43.04
N LEU A 435 -49.65 -7.33 42.02
CA LEU A 435 -49.91 -8.76 42.18
C LEU A 435 -48.57 -9.44 42.48
N ASP A 436 -48.40 -9.96 43.69
CA ASP A 436 -47.15 -10.60 44.11
C ASP A 436 -47.03 -12.01 43.54
N SER A 437 -46.15 -12.20 42.54
CA SER A 437 -45.94 -13.49 41.89
C SER A 437 -45.39 -14.58 42.81
N SER A 438 -44.81 -14.21 43.95
CA SER A 438 -44.31 -15.15 44.96
C SER A 438 -45.38 -15.57 45.97
N ASP A 439 -46.56 -14.92 45.98
CA ASP A 439 -47.62 -15.09 46.97
C ASP A 439 -48.98 -15.30 46.30
N SER A 440 -49.04 -16.21 45.32
CA SER A 440 -50.25 -16.54 44.54
C SER A 440 -50.94 -15.34 43.89
N TYR A 441 -50.16 -14.30 43.54
CA TYR A 441 -50.64 -13.07 42.91
C TYR A 441 -51.65 -12.30 43.77
N LEU A 442 -51.57 -12.39 45.10
CA LEU A 442 -52.39 -11.58 45.99
C LEU A 442 -52.06 -10.08 45.84
N ALA A 443 -53.10 -9.26 45.90
CA ALA A 443 -53.03 -7.80 45.88
C ALA A 443 -52.27 -7.27 47.10
N LYS A 444 -51.11 -6.64 46.89
CA LYS A 444 -50.32 -5.94 47.91
C LYS A 444 -50.23 -4.45 47.60
N THR A 445 -50.33 -3.62 48.64
CA THR A 445 -50.24 -2.17 48.53
C THR A 445 -48.79 -1.74 48.36
N ALA A 446 -48.54 -0.78 47.48
CA ALA A 446 -47.24 -0.17 47.27
C ALA A 446 -47.37 1.36 47.12
N PRO A 447 -46.35 2.13 47.55
CA PRO A 447 -46.29 3.55 47.25
C PRO A 447 -46.06 3.76 45.74
N CYS A 448 -46.88 4.62 45.12
CA CYS A 448 -46.77 4.97 43.70
C CYS A 448 -45.58 5.92 43.45
N THR A 449 -44.36 5.39 43.44
CA THR A 449 -43.13 6.21 43.31
C THR A 449 -42.56 6.27 41.88
N GLU A 450 -43.09 5.50 40.93
CA GLU A 450 -42.62 5.42 39.54
C GLU A 450 -43.78 5.42 38.52
N ARG A 451 -43.48 5.52 37.21
CA ARG A 451 -44.49 5.30 36.15
C ARG A 451 -44.80 3.81 36.08
N HIS A 452 -46.04 3.44 36.40
CA HIS A 452 -46.52 2.06 36.33
C HIS A 452 -47.38 1.85 35.08
N SER A 453 -47.45 0.60 34.63
CA SER A 453 -48.44 0.19 33.64
C SER A 453 -49.82 0.09 34.30
N TYR A 454 -50.89 0.19 33.51
CA TYR A 454 -52.26 -0.01 33.96
C TYR A 454 -52.98 -0.96 33.02
N VAL A 455 -53.97 -1.67 33.57
CA VAL A 455 -54.78 -2.63 32.80
C VAL A 455 -56.18 -2.08 32.66
N CYS A 456 -56.59 -1.85 31.42
CA CYS A 456 -57.99 -1.61 31.11
C CYS A 456 -58.70 -2.95 30.89
N GLN A 457 -59.96 -3.01 31.26
CA GLN A 457 -60.89 -4.09 31.00
C GLN A 457 -62.07 -3.58 30.19
N ALA A 458 -62.47 -4.35 29.18
CA ALA A 458 -63.71 -4.15 28.44
C ALA A 458 -64.38 -5.50 28.14
N ASP A 459 -65.70 -5.50 28.15
CA ASP A 459 -66.49 -6.67 27.77
C ASP A 459 -66.51 -6.84 26.25
N PHE A 460 -66.71 -8.08 25.79
CA PHE A 460 -66.87 -8.35 24.36
C PHE A 460 -68.14 -7.72 23.80
N LYS A 461 -68.01 -7.17 22.60
CA LYS A 461 -69.11 -6.72 21.74
C LYS A 461 -69.05 -7.46 20.42
N LEU A 462 -70.19 -7.65 19.78
CA LEU A 462 -70.21 -8.18 18.41
C LEU A 462 -69.57 -7.15 17.47
N CYS A 463 -68.75 -7.60 16.53
CA CYS A 463 -68.20 -6.72 15.51
C CYS A 463 -69.30 -6.18 14.59
N ASP A 464 -69.18 -4.93 14.11
CA ASP A 464 -70.15 -4.39 13.13
C ASP A 464 -70.05 -5.12 11.77
N SER A 465 -68.85 -5.63 11.45
CA SER A 465 -68.60 -6.50 10.29
C SER A 465 -67.84 -7.74 10.71
N ASN A 466 -68.30 -8.91 10.28
CA ASN A 466 -67.61 -10.17 10.57
C ASN A 466 -66.38 -10.32 9.66
N VAL A 467 -65.20 -10.12 10.24
CA VAL A 467 -63.90 -10.30 9.57
C VAL A 467 -63.38 -11.74 9.65
N CYS A 468 -64.00 -12.59 10.47
CA CYS A 468 -63.59 -13.98 10.66
C CYS A 468 -64.07 -14.83 9.47
N GLN A 469 -63.17 -15.65 8.95
CA GLN A 469 -63.40 -16.53 7.81
C GLN A 469 -63.99 -17.88 8.25
N ASN A 470 -64.38 -18.70 7.28
CA ASN A 470 -64.86 -20.07 7.48
C ASN A 470 -66.02 -20.22 8.49
N GLY A 471 -66.83 -19.17 8.66
CA GLY A 471 -67.97 -19.17 9.59
C GLY A 471 -67.61 -18.87 11.04
N GLY A 472 -66.40 -18.36 11.32
CA GLY A 472 -66.01 -17.90 12.65
C GLY A 472 -66.85 -16.74 13.16
N ASN A 473 -66.95 -16.63 14.49
CA ASN A 473 -67.69 -15.58 15.17
C ASN A 473 -66.76 -14.44 15.59
N CYS A 474 -67.09 -13.20 15.22
CA CYS A 474 -66.27 -12.03 15.50
C CYS A 474 -66.76 -11.28 16.72
N THR A 475 -65.87 -11.11 17.69
CA THR A 475 -66.05 -10.18 18.81
C THR A 475 -64.96 -9.12 18.82
N SER A 476 -65.25 -7.95 19.36
CA SER A 476 -64.30 -6.86 19.57
C SER A 476 -64.45 -6.30 20.98
N CYS A 477 -63.44 -5.57 21.44
CA CYS A 477 -63.44 -4.93 22.75
C CYS A 477 -62.61 -3.64 22.70
N PHE A 478 -62.93 -2.70 23.59
CA PHE A 478 -62.48 -1.29 23.53
C PHE A 478 -62.93 -0.55 22.25
N ASP A 479 -62.32 -0.90 21.11
CA ASP A 479 -62.52 -0.35 19.77
C ASP A 479 -62.60 -1.49 18.73
N GLU A 480 -63.15 -1.23 17.54
CA GLU A 480 -63.26 -2.22 16.46
C GLU A 480 -61.92 -2.72 15.88
N SER A 481 -60.79 -2.12 16.29
CA SER A 481 -59.45 -2.55 15.83
C SER A 481 -58.92 -3.78 16.57
N ASN A 482 -59.47 -4.08 17.76
CA ASN A 482 -59.09 -5.23 18.58
C ASN A 482 -60.13 -6.34 18.41
N THR A 483 -60.05 -7.05 17.28
CA THR A 483 -60.99 -8.12 16.91
C THR A 483 -60.45 -9.49 17.27
N PHE A 484 -61.32 -10.34 17.82
CA PHE A 484 -61.06 -11.72 18.17
C PHE A 484 -62.00 -12.61 17.38
N CYS A 485 -61.46 -13.69 16.83
CA CYS A 485 -62.21 -14.68 16.08
C CYS A 485 -62.29 -15.98 16.85
N GLU A 486 -63.51 -16.37 17.20
CA GLU A 486 -63.77 -17.72 17.70
C GLU A 486 -63.92 -18.66 16.50
N CYS A 487 -62.90 -19.51 16.32
CA CYS A 487 -62.85 -20.40 15.16
C CYS A 487 -63.69 -21.65 15.36
N PRO A 488 -64.45 -22.07 14.31
CA PRO A 488 -65.05 -23.38 14.29
C PRO A 488 -63.99 -24.48 14.37
N ALA A 489 -64.39 -25.67 14.80
CA ALA A 489 -63.51 -26.83 14.83
C ALA A 489 -62.91 -27.11 13.42
N GLY A 490 -61.65 -27.53 13.37
CA GLY A 490 -60.87 -27.69 12.13
C GLY A 490 -60.21 -26.41 11.58
N PHE A 491 -60.47 -25.22 12.13
CA PHE A 491 -59.83 -23.98 11.69
C PHE A 491 -59.00 -23.30 12.77
N GLU A 492 -57.89 -22.69 12.36
CA GLU A 492 -57.03 -21.87 13.19
C GLU A 492 -56.59 -20.58 12.46
N GLY A 493 -55.69 -19.83 13.09
CA GLY A 493 -55.27 -18.51 12.62
C GLY A 493 -56.03 -17.38 13.31
N LYS A 494 -55.59 -16.15 13.03
CA LYS A 494 -56.14 -14.95 13.68
C LYS A 494 -57.57 -14.66 13.23
N PHE A 495 -57.89 -15.02 11.99
CA PHE A 495 -59.17 -14.81 11.34
C PHE A 495 -59.81 -16.14 10.92
N CYS A 496 -59.41 -17.26 11.52
CA CYS A 496 -59.88 -18.61 11.16
C CYS A 496 -59.63 -18.97 9.68
N GLU A 497 -58.55 -18.45 9.11
CA GLU A 497 -58.17 -18.57 7.71
C GLU A 497 -57.39 -19.84 7.38
N ILE A 498 -56.90 -20.55 8.40
CA ILE A 498 -56.03 -21.71 8.25
C ILE A 498 -56.85 -22.98 8.56
N ASN A 499 -56.87 -23.93 7.63
CA ASN A 499 -57.34 -25.29 7.94
C ASN A 499 -56.27 -26.00 8.77
N ILE A 500 -56.65 -26.56 9.91
CA ILE A 500 -55.73 -27.31 10.76
C ILE A 500 -55.32 -28.56 9.99
N ASP A 501 -54.01 -28.78 9.82
CA ASP A 501 -53.50 -29.98 9.17
C ASP A 501 -53.54 -31.15 10.18
N GLU A 502 -54.64 -31.91 10.19
CA GLU A 502 -54.76 -33.06 11.08
C GLU A 502 -53.79 -34.20 10.71
N CYS A 503 -53.28 -34.19 9.48
CA CYS A 503 -52.27 -35.13 9.00
C CYS A 503 -50.86 -34.85 9.54
N ALA A 504 -50.59 -33.66 10.10
CA ALA A 504 -49.28 -33.32 10.70
C ALA A 504 -48.85 -34.29 11.83
N SER A 505 -49.83 -34.91 12.50
CA SER A 505 -49.60 -35.92 13.55
C SER A 505 -49.21 -37.31 13.00
N ASN A 506 -49.20 -37.49 11.67
CA ASN A 506 -49.00 -38.75 10.97
C ASN A 506 -49.91 -39.89 11.47
N PRO A 507 -51.25 -39.72 11.41
CA PRO A 507 -52.17 -40.70 11.98
C PRO A 507 -52.24 -42.02 11.19
N CYS A 508 -51.95 -42.00 9.89
CA CYS A 508 -52.01 -43.19 9.03
C CYS A 508 -50.80 -44.10 9.21
N GLN A 509 -51.05 -45.33 9.64
CA GLN A 509 -50.03 -46.35 9.88
C GLN A 509 -49.66 -47.11 8.59
N HIS A 510 -48.62 -47.95 8.68
CA HIS A 510 -48.18 -48.86 7.61
C HIS A 510 -47.97 -48.19 6.24
N GLY A 511 -47.52 -46.93 6.25
CA GLY A 511 -47.24 -46.15 5.04
C GLY A 511 -48.48 -45.68 4.28
N GLY A 512 -49.65 -45.64 4.93
CA GLY A 512 -50.86 -45.05 4.35
C GLY A 512 -50.69 -43.57 4.01
N THR A 513 -51.35 -43.10 2.95
CA THR A 513 -51.37 -41.68 2.58
C THR A 513 -52.47 -40.97 3.37
N CYS A 514 -52.12 -39.97 4.18
CA CYS A 514 -53.10 -39.14 4.87
C CYS A 514 -53.67 -38.06 3.95
N LEU A 515 -54.98 -37.84 4.02
CA LEU A 515 -55.69 -36.76 3.34
C LEU A 515 -56.30 -35.84 4.41
N ASP A 516 -55.89 -34.58 4.39
CA ASP A 516 -56.38 -33.53 5.26
C ASP A 516 -57.81 -33.13 4.84
N LEU A 517 -58.73 -33.05 5.82
CA LEU A 517 -60.12 -32.60 5.63
C LEU A 517 -60.39 -31.46 6.62
N VAL A 518 -61.64 -31.05 6.80
CA VAL A 518 -61.99 -30.02 7.79
C VAL A 518 -62.41 -30.71 9.08
N ASP A 519 -61.70 -30.42 10.19
CA ASP A 519 -61.93 -31.02 11.52
C ASP A 519 -61.77 -32.55 11.51
N SER A 520 -61.02 -33.09 10.55
CA SER A 520 -60.94 -34.53 10.29
C SER A 520 -59.84 -34.86 9.29
N TYR A 521 -59.47 -36.13 9.23
CA TYR A 521 -58.57 -36.66 8.21
C TYR A 521 -59.09 -38.01 7.69
N SER A 522 -58.57 -38.45 6.56
CA SER A 522 -58.83 -39.79 6.02
C SER A 522 -57.55 -40.48 5.56
N CYS A 523 -57.39 -41.75 5.90
CA CYS A 523 -56.25 -42.55 5.48
C CYS A 523 -56.56 -43.38 4.23
N ARG A 524 -55.76 -43.19 3.19
CA ARG A 524 -55.71 -44.12 2.06
C ARG A 524 -54.66 -45.19 2.33
N CYS A 525 -55.13 -46.36 2.72
CA CYS A 525 -54.26 -47.47 3.12
C CYS A 525 -53.47 -48.07 1.97
N SER A 526 -52.22 -48.43 2.29
CA SER A 526 -51.36 -49.23 1.43
C SER A 526 -51.94 -50.64 1.27
N THR A 527 -51.60 -51.29 0.16
CA THR A 527 -52.04 -52.64 -0.16
C THR A 527 -51.75 -53.60 1.00
N GLY A 528 -52.78 -54.32 1.47
CA GLY A 528 -52.66 -55.27 2.59
C GLY A 528 -53.13 -54.75 3.95
N PHE A 529 -53.50 -53.48 4.08
CA PHE A 529 -53.93 -52.87 5.34
C PHE A 529 -55.33 -52.25 5.25
N ASN A 530 -56.05 -52.22 6.37
CA ASN A 530 -57.38 -51.61 6.52
C ASN A 530 -57.54 -50.97 7.92
N GLY A 531 -58.72 -50.37 8.15
CA GLY A 531 -59.00 -49.56 9.34
C GLY A 531 -58.94 -48.06 9.03
N ASP A 532 -59.47 -47.24 9.94
CA ASP A 532 -59.55 -45.78 9.75
C ASP A 532 -58.15 -45.14 9.72
N ASN A 533 -57.17 -45.80 10.35
CA ASN A 533 -55.76 -45.41 10.42
C ASN A 533 -54.84 -46.42 9.75
N CYS A 534 -55.35 -47.36 8.96
CA CYS A 534 -54.57 -48.45 8.36
C CYS A 534 -53.83 -49.32 9.39
N GLU A 535 -54.38 -49.42 10.59
CA GLU A 535 -53.78 -50.08 11.74
C GLU A 535 -53.89 -51.62 11.71
N SER A 536 -54.77 -52.15 10.87
CA SER A 536 -55.08 -53.58 10.81
C SER A 536 -54.64 -54.22 9.50
N ASP A 537 -54.07 -55.42 9.59
CA ASP A 537 -53.76 -56.24 8.42
C ASP A 537 -55.05 -56.82 7.82
N ILE A 538 -55.14 -56.90 6.49
CA ILE A 538 -56.24 -57.59 5.82
C ILE A 538 -56.07 -59.10 6.04
N ASP A 539 -57.06 -59.73 6.68
CA ASP A 539 -57.19 -61.18 6.71
C ASP A 539 -57.83 -61.67 5.42
N TRP A 540 -57.01 -61.93 4.41
CA TRP A 540 -57.43 -62.43 3.12
C TRP A 540 -58.12 -63.78 3.23
N CYS A 541 -57.68 -64.66 4.14
CA CYS A 541 -58.25 -65.99 4.35
C CYS A 541 -59.66 -65.97 4.95
N SER A 542 -60.06 -64.85 5.57
CA SER A 542 -61.46 -64.63 5.97
C SER A 542 -62.37 -64.24 4.79
N LEU A 543 -61.80 -63.65 3.74
CA LEU A 543 -62.51 -63.11 2.58
C LEU A 543 -62.55 -64.09 1.40
N VAL A 544 -61.67 -65.08 1.38
CA VAL A 544 -61.50 -66.03 0.28
C VAL A 544 -61.57 -67.47 0.77
N THR A 545 -62.03 -68.37 -0.09
CA THR A 545 -61.97 -69.81 0.17
C THR A 545 -61.07 -70.45 -0.88
N CYS A 546 -59.99 -71.10 -0.44
CA CYS A 546 -59.12 -71.83 -1.35
C CYS A 546 -59.85 -73.00 -2.00
N PRO A 547 -59.57 -73.32 -3.27
CA PRO A 547 -60.23 -74.41 -3.98
C PRO A 547 -59.90 -75.77 -3.37
N LEU A 548 -60.79 -76.76 -3.57
CA LEU A 548 -60.56 -78.17 -3.21
C LEU A 548 -60.19 -78.39 -1.72
N ASP A 549 -60.77 -77.57 -0.83
CA ASP A 549 -60.52 -77.59 0.63
C ASP A 549 -59.04 -77.40 1.00
N TRP A 550 -58.28 -76.68 0.17
CA TRP A 550 -56.89 -76.34 0.46
C TRP A 550 -56.79 -75.40 1.67
N THR A 551 -55.66 -75.50 2.37
CA THR A 551 -55.42 -74.63 3.53
C THR A 551 -54.98 -73.25 3.05
N CYS A 552 -55.66 -72.21 3.54
CA CYS A 552 -55.28 -70.83 3.29
C CYS A 552 -54.26 -70.37 4.35
N GLN A 553 -53.17 -69.77 3.89
CA GLN A 553 -52.20 -69.07 4.72
C GLN A 553 -52.28 -67.58 4.39
N ASN A 554 -52.53 -66.77 5.42
CA ASN A 554 -52.64 -65.32 5.30
C ASN A 554 -51.25 -64.69 5.31
N GLU A 555 -50.99 -63.77 4.38
CA GLU A 555 -49.81 -62.92 4.34
C GLU A 555 -50.26 -61.46 4.18
N ILE A 556 -49.38 -60.49 4.42
CA ILE A 556 -49.77 -59.06 4.46
C ILE A 556 -50.32 -58.60 3.09
N THR A 557 -49.60 -58.89 2.00
CA THR A 557 -49.94 -58.41 0.64
C THR A 557 -50.60 -59.46 -0.24
N HIS A 558 -50.72 -60.70 0.25
CA HIS A 558 -51.17 -61.84 -0.52
C HIS A 558 -51.73 -62.93 0.39
N PHE A 559 -52.32 -63.97 -0.20
CA PHE A 559 -52.57 -65.21 0.52
C PHE A 559 -52.07 -66.39 -0.31
N ILE A 560 -51.79 -67.49 0.37
CA ILE A 560 -51.27 -68.71 -0.23
C ILE A 560 -52.27 -69.84 0.00
N CYS A 561 -52.68 -70.50 -1.08
CA CYS A 561 -53.47 -71.72 -0.99
C CYS A 561 -52.54 -72.93 -1.12
N LEU A 562 -52.49 -73.76 -0.07
CA LEU A 562 -51.61 -74.91 0.03
C LEU A 562 -52.40 -76.22 -0.13
N ALA A 563 -51.96 -77.05 -1.08
CA ALA A 563 -52.53 -78.36 -1.28
C ALA A 563 -52.18 -79.30 -0.10
N PRO A 564 -53.09 -80.20 0.31
CA PRO A 564 -52.73 -81.29 1.21
C PRO A 564 -51.71 -82.22 0.52
N ILE A 565 -50.67 -82.63 1.26
CA ILE A 565 -49.46 -83.36 0.80
C ILE A 565 -49.73 -84.63 -0.03
N VAL A 566 -50.99 -85.10 -0.15
CA VAL A 566 -51.31 -86.47 -0.55
C VAL A 566 -52.11 -86.60 -1.86
N ARG A 567 -52.55 -85.55 -2.56
CA ARG A 567 -53.49 -85.74 -3.70
C ARG A 567 -53.47 -84.67 -4.81
N MET A 568 -52.53 -84.73 -5.74
CA MET A 568 -52.76 -84.29 -7.13
C MET A 568 -51.95 -85.15 -8.11
N ARG A 569 -52.54 -85.45 -9.27
CA ARG A 569 -51.91 -86.22 -10.36
C ARG A 569 -51.27 -85.33 -11.42
N GLU A 570 -51.61 -84.04 -11.41
CA GLU A 570 -51.23 -82.97 -12.33
C GLU A 570 -51.02 -81.68 -11.51
N PRO A 571 -50.07 -80.80 -11.85
CA PRO A 571 -49.87 -79.51 -11.16
C PRO A 571 -51.08 -78.58 -11.36
N TYR A 572 -51.48 -77.87 -10.30
CA TYR A 572 -52.54 -76.86 -10.39
C TYR A 572 -52.03 -75.64 -11.17
N LEU A 573 -52.60 -75.39 -12.35
CA LEU A 573 -52.29 -74.22 -13.18
C LEU A 573 -53.12 -73.03 -12.71
N CYS A 574 -52.47 -71.92 -12.38
CA CYS A 574 -53.20 -70.77 -11.92
C CYS A 574 -53.85 -70.00 -13.08
N SER A 575 -55.10 -69.57 -12.89
CA SER A 575 -55.85 -68.77 -13.87
C SER A 575 -56.32 -67.45 -13.26
N SER A 576 -56.74 -66.48 -14.08
CA SER A 576 -57.33 -65.22 -13.59
C SER A 576 -58.63 -65.41 -12.80
N ALA A 577 -59.22 -66.61 -12.80
CA ALA A 577 -60.37 -66.98 -11.97
C ALA A 577 -59.98 -67.58 -10.62
N SER A 578 -58.69 -67.86 -10.39
CA SER A 578 -58.18 -68.48 -9.16
C SER A 578 -57.96 -67.47 -8.02
N CYS A 579 -57.95 -66.17 -8.32
CA CYS A 579 -57.84 -65.09 -7.33
C CYS A 579 -59.05 -64.15 -7.42
N PRO A 580 -59.41 -63.46 -6.33
CA PRO A 580 -60.41 -62.40 -6.34
C PRO A 580 -60.07 -61.28 -7.34
N SER A 581 -61.11 -60.58 -7.80
CA SER A 581 -60.96 -59.43 -8.71
C SER A 581 -59.98 -58.39 -8.13
N GLY A 582 -58.97 -58.03 -8.92
CA GLY A 582 -57.94 -57.05 -8.51
C GLY A 582 -56.65 -57.67 -7.95
N MET A 583 -56.58 -59.00 -7.79
CA MET A 583 -55.37 -59.71 -7.41
C MET A 583 -54.78 -60.49 -8.58
N HIS A 584 -53.45 -60.58 -8.65
CA HIS A 584 -52.71 -61.36 -9.63
C HIS A 584 -52.30 -62.71 -9.04
N CYS A 585 -52.55 -63.81 -9.78
CA CYS A 585 -52.12 -65.13 -9.34
C CYS A 585 -50.69 -65.44 -9.75
N LYS A 586 -49.91 -66.00 -8.82
CA LYS A 586 -48.56 -66.51 -9.06
C LYS A 586 -48.46 -67.97 -8.64
N GLU A 587 -47.86 -68.79 -9.50
CA GLU A 587 -47.54 -70.18 -9.19
C GLU A 587 -46.26 -70.23 -8.34
N ASP A 588 -46.32 -70.79 -7.14
CA ASP A 588 -45.16 -70.93 -6.24
C ASP A 588 -44.64 -72.38 -6.17
N GLY A 589 -45.20 -73.27 -7.00
CA GLY A 589 -44.80 -74.67 -7.14
C GLY A 589 -45.97 -75.56 -7.59
N GLY A 590 -45.72 -76.85 -7.80
CA GLY A 590 -46.77 -77.80 -8.23
C GLY A 590 -47.88 -78.08 -7.21
N TRP A 591 -47.78 -77.50 -6.00
CA TRP A 591 -48.63 -77.79 -4.84
C TRP A 591 -49.10 -76.54 -4.08
N SER A 592 -48.86 -75.34 -4.63
CA SER A 592 -49.23 -74.06 -4.01
C SER A 592 -49.32 -72.94 -5.05
N PHE A 593 -50.27 -72.04 -4.86
CA PHE A 593 -50.31 -70.75 -5.58
C PHE A 593 -50.57 -69.62 -4.59
N SER A 594 -50.11 -68.43 -4.94
CA SER A 594 -50.38 -67.20 -4.20
C SER A 594 -51.18 -66.21 -5.04
N CYS A 595 -52.03 -65.45 -4.36
CA CYS A 595 -52.79 -64.35 -4.95
C CYS A 595 -52.28 -63.05 -4.35
N TRP A 596 -51.64 -62.21 -5.15
CA TRP A 596 -51.06 -60.94 -4.74
C TRP A 596 -52.02 -59.80 -5.05
N ALA A 597 -52.31 -58.96 -4.06
CA ALA A 597 -53.03 -57.73 -4.33
C ALA A 597 -52.16 -56.81 -5.19
N ASN A 598 -52.76 -56.23 -6.24
CA ASN A 598 -52.07 -55.32 -7.15
C ASN A 598 -51.70 -53.98 -6.50
#